data_AF-A0A2H9NVF8-F1
#
_entry.id   AF-A0A2H9NVF8-F1
#
_cell.length_a   1.000
_cell.length_b   1.000
_cell.length_c   1.000
_cell.angle_alpha   90.00
_cell.angle_beta   90.00
_cell.angle_gamma   90.00
#
_symmetry.space_group_name_H-M   'P 1'
#
loop_
_entity.id
_entity.type
_entity.pdbx_description
1 polymer ?
#
loop_
_entity_poly.entity_id
_entity_poly.type
_entity_poly.pdbx_seq_one_letter_code
_entity_poly.pdbx_strand_id
1 'polypeptide(L)'
;VIAAAVLLVYAGCTEQSHTMESGEIAARTFIVQAPTYASGGYGLMLESSGTLRCENCFIYVFNFSSSGAGYGDRQGMVDEADTQGITLHRVVVLVSKGDVVQAVIDNGWDELQQRSIEDYESVGEDTSSPIPLYYCSEPRPGACPDEQEPVCSSDRYEYPNGCAACMKSTTQWYAKGSCQSGYYEQLTKDLNKGAVTKDTASFLILLGWNKGG
;
A
#
# COMPACT_ATOMS: atom_id res chain seq x y z
N VAL A 1 26.46 38.47 -43.55
CA VAL A 1 26.04 38.44 -42.13
C VAL A 1 24.72 37.66 -42.09
N ILE A 2 24.75 36.40 -41.70
CA ILE A 2 23.55 35.55 -41.59
C ILE A 2 23.18 35.51 -40.11
N ALA A 3 22.03 36.07 -39.77
CA ALA A 3 21.49 36.08 -38.42
C ALA A 3 20.90 34.70 -38.10
N ALA A 4 21.46 34.01 -37.10
CA ALA A 4 20.88 32.78 -36.57
C ALA A 4 19.77 33.15 -35.58
N ALA A 5 18.53 32.76 -35.90
CA ALA A 5 17.40 32.85 -34.99
C ALA A 5 17.52 31.75 -33.93
N VAL A 6 17.69 32.14 -32.68
CA VAL A 6 17.66 31.24 -31.52
C VAL A 6 16.19 30.97 -31.18
N LEU A 7 15.72 29.77 -31.50
CA LEU A 7 14.41 29.27 -31.08
C LEU A 7 14.51 28.78 -29.63
N LEU A 8 13.93 29.54 -28.70
CA LEU A 8 13.74 29.13 -27.31
C LEU A 8 12.52 28.19 -27.25
N VAL A 9 12.78 26.89 -27.08
CA VAL A 9 11.73 25.90 -26.78
C VAL A 9 11.45 25.97 -25.28
N TYR A 10 10.32 26.56 -24.91
CA TYR A 10 9.80 26.43 -23.54
C TYR A 10 9.24 25.02 -23.39
N ALA A 11 9.96 24.15 -22.69
CA ALA A 11 9.38 22.94 -22.14
C ALA A 11 8.44 23.36 -20.99
N GLY A 12 7.16 23.53 -21.30
CA GLY A 12 6.13 23.66 -20.27
C GLY A 12 6.08 22.34 -19.50
N CYS A 13 6.45 22.35 -18.22
CA CYS A 13 6.17 21.24 -17.32
C CYS A 13 4.65 21.15 -17.18
N THR A 14 4.02 20.21 -17.88
CA THR A 14 2.64 19.82 -17.59
C THR A 14 2.66 19.02 -16.29
N GLU A 15 2.24 19.63 -15.19
CA GLU A 15 1.99 18.92 -13.94
C GLU A 15 0.82 17.96 -14.16
N GLN A 16 1.10 16.66 -14.22
CA GLN A 16 0.09 15.63 -14.50
C GLN A 16 -0.78 15.48 -13.24
N SER A 17 -2.00 16.01 -13.25
CA SER A 17 -2.93 15.79 -12.13
C SER A 17 -3.34 14.33 -12.12
N HIS A 18 -3.08 13.63 -11.02
CA HIS A 18 -3.53 12.26 -10.85
C HIS A 18 -4.93 12.27 -10.26
N THR A 19 -5.87 11.60 -10.93
CA THR A 19 -7.25 11.48 -10.47
C THR A 19 -7.48 10.12 -9.82
N MET A 20 -8.51 10.02 -8.99
CA MET A 20 -8.96 8.75 -8.40
C MET A 20 -9.34 7.71 -9.47
N GLU A 21 -9.79 8.14 -10.65
CA GLU A 21 -10.03 7.23 -11.78
C GLU A 21 -8.73 6.69 -12.36
N SER A 22 -7.73 7.56 -12.59
CA SER A 22 -6.42 7.13 -13.08
C SER A 22 -5.70 6.21 -12.10
N GLY A 23 -5.87 6.44 -10.79
CA GLY A 23 -5.34 5.57 -9.76
C GLY A 23 -6.03 4.21 -9.70
N GLU A 24 -7.35 4.13 -9.97
CA GLU A 24 -8.05 2.84 -10.02
C GLU A 24 -7.54 2.02 -11.20
N ILE A 25 -7.34 2.66 -12.36
CA ILE A 25 -6.77 2.00 -13.54
C ILE A 25 -5.39 1.45 -13.19
N ALA A 26 -4.51 2.25 -12.58
CA ALA A 26 -3.18 1.82 -12.16
C ALA A 26 -3.24 0.62 -11.19
N ALA A 27 -4.08 0.70 -10.16
CA ALA A 27 -4.24 -0.35 -9.16
C ALA A 27 -4.79 -1.64 -9.78
N ARG A 28 -5.84 -1.56 -10.60
CA ARG A 28 -6.43 -2.70 -11.29
C ARG A 28 -5.45 -3.35 -12.24
N THR A 29 -4.76 -2.55 -13.05
CA THR A 29 -3.75 -3.04 -14.00
C THR A 29 -2.63 -3.76 -13.27
N PHE A 30 -2.14 -3.20 -12.15
CA PHE A 30 -1.15 -3.85 -11.32
C PHE A 30 -1.63 -5.22 -10.83
N ILE A 31 -2.81 -5.30 -10.20
CA ILE A 31 -3.32 -6.56 -9.64
C ILE A 31 -3.52 -7.62 -10.72
N VAL A 32 -4.10 -7.28 -11.87
CA VAL A 32 -4.32 -8.26 -12.96
C VAL A 32 -3.00 -8.83 -13.50
N GLN A 33 -1.91 -8.07 -13.40
CA GLN A 33 -0.57 -8.50 -13.83
C GLN A 33 0.24 -9.15 -12.71
N ALA A 34 -0.21 -9.05 -11.46
CA ALA A 34 0.54 -9.49 -10.31
C ALA A 34 0.54 -11.03 -10.18
N PRO A 35 1.64 -11.63 -9.69
CA PRO A 35 1.80 -13.08 -9.62
C PRO A 35 0.64 -13.85 -8.96
N THR A 36 0.07 -13.36 -7.87
CA THR A 36 -1.05 -14.03 -7.17
C THR A 36 -2.27 -14.13 -8.07
N TYR A 37 -2.64 -13.04 -8.75
CA TYR A 37 -3.80 -13.04 -9.65
C TYR A 37 -3.49 -13.80 -10.94
N ALA A 38 -2.29 -13.68 -11.48
CA ALA A 38 -1.88 -14.39 -12.69
C ALA A 38 -1.86 -15.93 -12.51
N SER A 39 -1.63 -16.40 -11.28
CA SER A 39 -1.54 -17.84 -10.94
C SER A 39 -2.89 -18.56 -10.83
N GLY A 40 -4.02 -17.88 -11.08
CA GLY A 40 -5.34 -18.50 -11.01
C GLY A 40 -6.47 -17.59 -10.50
N GLY A 41 -6.20 -16.30 -10.39
CA GLY A 41 -7.16 -15.27 -9.99
C GLY A 41 -8.18 -14.94 -11.08
N TYR A 42 -9.41 -14.67 -10.66
CA TYR A 42 -10.51 -14.23 -11.52
C TYR A 42 -11.53 -13.40 -10.75
N GLY A 43 -12.37 -12.66 -11.48
CA GLY A 43 -13.48 -11.91 -10.89
C GLY A 43 -13.04 -10.72 -10.03
N LEU A 44 -12.01 -9.97 -10.45
CA LEU A 44 -11.55 -8.77 -9.75
C LEU A 44 -12.61 -7.66 -9.73
N MET A 45 -13.18 -7.40 -8.56
CA MET A 45 -14.23 -6.41 -8.33
C MET A 45 -13.76 -5.34 -7.34
N LEU A 46 -14.01 -4.06 -7.64
CA LEU A 46 -13.75 -2.98 -6.69
C LEU A 46 -14.81 -3.07 -5.58
N GLU A 47 -14.35 -3.24 -4.34
CA GLU A 47 -15.19 -3.20 -3.14
C GLU A 47 -15.40 -1.76 -2.68
N SER A 48 -14.31 -1.01 -2.55
CA SER A 48 -14.34 0.39 -2.13
C SER A 48 -13.10 1.15 -2.58
N SER A 49 -13.21 2.47 -2.62
CA SER A 49 -12.09 3.37 -2.88
C SER A 49 -12.18 4.61 -2.01
N GLY A 50 -11.04 5.29 -1.82
CA GLY A 50 -10.96 6.48 -0.99
C GLY A 50 -9.74 7.33 -1.29
N THR A 51 -9.76 8.54 -0.74
CA THR A 51 -8.60 9.44 -0.74
C THR A 51 -7.87 9.33 0.58
N LEU A 52 -6.54 9.37 0.53
CA LEU A 52 -5.71 9.45 1.72
C LEU A 52 -5.38 10.92 2.04
N ARG A 53 -4.79 11.16 3.22
CA ARG A 53 -4.45 12.51 3.68
C ARG A 53 -3.16 13.06 3.06
N CYS A 54 -2.96 12.79 1.78
CA CYS A 54 -1.85 13.32 1.01
C CYS A 54 -2.28 13.59 -0.44
N GLU A 55 -1.53 14.46 -1.10
CA GLU A 55 -1.81 14.86 -2.48
C GLU A 55 -1.69 13.67 -3.42
N ASN A 56 -2.71 13.45 -4.24
CA ASN A 56 -2.75 12.38 -5.24
C ASN A 56 -2.55 10.97 -4.66
N CYS A 57 -2.99 10.77 -3.43
CA CYS A 57 -2.97 9.47 -2.78
C CYS A 57 -4.36 8.85 -2.71
N PHE A 58 -4.45 7.62 -3.17
CA PHE A 58 -5.70 6.88 -3.22
C PHE A 58 -5.51 5.49 -2.63
N ILE A 59 -6.60 4.97 -2.08
CA ILE A 59 -6.72 3.61 -1.60
C ILE A 59 -7.82 2.92 -2.40
N TYR A 60 -7.55 1.69 -2.83
CA TYR A 60 -8.52 0.84 -3.52
C TYR A 60 -8.54 -0.52 -2.85
N VAL A 61 -9.73 -1.01 -2.58
CA VAL A 61 -9.96 -2.34 -2.03
C VAL A 61 -10.65 -3.15 -3.12
N PHE A 62 -10.03 -4.26 -3.51
CA PHE A 62 -10.61 -5.20 -4.47
C PHE A 62 -10.82 -6.56 -3.84
N ASN A 63 -11.83 -7.26 -4.34
CA ASN A 63 -12.06 -8.67 -4.05
C ASN A 63 -11.85 -9.46 -5.32
N PHE A 64 -11.25 -10.65 -5.21
CA PHE A 64 -11.13 -11.59 -6.32
C PHE A 64 -11.18 -13.03 -5.80
N SER A 65 -11.50 -13.97 -6.68
CA SER A 65 -11.44 -15.39 -6.39
C SER A 65 -10.16 -15.98 -6.99
N SER A 66 -9.55 -16.97 -6.34
CA SER A 66 -8.41 -17.71 -6.86
C SER A 66 -8.69 -19.22 -6.81
N SER A 67 -8.13 -19.97 -7.76
CA SER A 67 -8.21 -21.43 -7.78
C SER A 67 -7.17 -22.12 -6.88
N GLY A 68 -6.48 -21.39 -6.00
CA GLY A 68 -5.59 -21.97 -4.98
C GLY A 68 -5.16 -20.95 -3.92
N ALA A 69 -4.88 -21.43 -2.70
CA ALA A 69 -4.76 -20.59 -1.50
C ALA A 69 -3.42 -19.84 -1.30
N GLY A 70 -2.39 -20.10 -2.11
CA GLY A 70 -1.09 -19.46 -1.95
C GLY A 70 -1.05 -17.97 -2.34
N TYR A 71 0.13 -17.36 -2.31
CA TYR A 71 0.36 -16.01 -2.78
C TYR A 71 1.65 -15.94 -3.61
N GLY A 72 1.84 -14.85 -4.34
CA GLY A 72 3.05 -14.56 -5.10
C GLY A 72 3.32 -15.44 -6.32
N ASP A 73 4.58 -15.40 -6.76
CA ASP A 73 5.09 -16.23 -7.84
C ASP A 73 5.30 -17.67 -7.35
N ARG A 74 4.34 -18.53 -7.68
CA ARG A 74 4.34 -19.95 -7.28
C ARG A 74 5.15 -20.84 -8.24
N GLN A 75 5.92 -20.26 -9.15
CA GLN A 75 6.67 -21.04 -10.15
C GLN A 75 7.72 -21.93 -9.48
N GLY A 76 7.46 -23.25 -9.48
CA GLY A 76 8.35 -24.26 -8.90
C GLY A 76 8.02 -24.69 -7.47
N MET A 77 6.99 -24.11 -6.83
CA MET A 77 6.54 -24.53 -5.50
C MET A 77 5.42 -25.57 -5.61
N VAL A 78 5.78 -26.84 -5.43
CA VAL A 78 4.87 -27.99 -5.56
C VAL A 78 3.95 -28.21 -4.34
N ASP A 79 4.24 -27.57 -3.21
CA ASP A 79 3.60 -27.89 -1.92
C ASP A 79 2.50 -26.91 -1.48
N GLU A 80 2.45 -25.69 -2.03
CA GLU A 80 1.42 -24.67 -1.70
C GLU A 80 0.36 -24.50 -2.80
N ALA A 81 0.54 -25.20 -3.94
CA ALA A 81 -0.30 -25.11 -5.12
C ALA A 81 -1.58 -25.95 -5.05
N ASP A 82 -1.73 -26.85 -4.07
CA ASP A 82 -2.71 -27.95 -4.13
C ASP A 82 -3.74 -27.94 -2.99
N THR A 83 -4.16 -26.77 -2.54
CA THR A 83 -5.46 -26.65 -1.87
C THR A 83 -6.54 -26.52 -2.95
N GLN A 84 -7.12 -27.65 -3.35
CA GLN A 84 -8.25 -27.67 -4.27
C GLN A 84 -9.42 -26.87 -3.66
N GLY A 85 -9.70 -25.69 -4.21
CA GLY A 85 -10.78 -24.85 -3.74
C GLY A 85 -10.75 -23.45 -4.33
N ILE A 86 -11.93 -22.85 -4.46
CA ILE A 86 -12.06 -21.42 -4.75
C ILE A 86 -11.79 -20.66 -3.44
N THR A 87 -10.70 -19.91 -3.38
CA THR A 87 -10.40 -19.01 -2.27
C THR A 87 -10.82 -17.59 -2.62
N LEU A 88 -11.48 -16.90 -1.68
CA LEU A 88 -11.80 -15.49 -1.81
C LEU A 88 -10.68 -14.68 -1.18
N HIS A 89 -10.10 -13.78 -1.96
CA HIS A 89 -9.04 -12.87 -1.52
C HIS A 89 -9.53 -11.44 -1.55
N ARG A 90 -9.03 -10.65 -0.60
CA ARG A 90 -9.20 -9.20 -0.53
C ARG A 90 -7.84 -8.55 -0.63
N VAL A 91 -7.67 -7.69 -1.63
CA VAL A 91 -6.43 -6.95 -1.84
C VAL A 91 -6.66 -5.47 -1.64
N VAL A 92 -5.75 -4.84 -0.91
CA VAL A 92 -5.75 -3.39 -0.72
C VAL A 92 -4.53 -2.78 -1.37
N VAL A 93 -4.80 -1.83 -2.27
CA VAL A 93 -3.80 -1.18 -3.09
C VAL A 93 -3.74 0.29 -2.75
N LEU A 94 -2.55 0.76 -2.41
CA LEU A 94 -2.26 2.18 -2.27
C LEU A 94 -1.62 2.69 -3.54
N VAL A 95 -2.12 3.82 -4.01
CA VAL A 95 -1.58 4.53 -5.16
C VAL A 95 -1.17 5.93 -4.73
N SER A 96 0.07 6.33 -5.02
CA SER A 96 0.56 7.69 -4.81
C SER A 96 1.06 8.24 -6.13
N LYS A 97 0.54 9.39 -6.55
CA LYS A 97 0.92 10.06 -7.81
C LYS A 97 0.92 9.10 -9.01
N GLY A 98 -0.10 8.24 -9.08
CA GLY A 98 -0.29 7.28 -10.16
C GLY A 98 0.50 5.98 -10.03
N ASP A 99 1.46 5.87 -9.11
CA ASP A 99 2.24 4.66 -8.89
C ASP A 99 1.66 3.81 -7.75
N VAL A 100 1.66 2.49 -7.93
CA VAL A 100 1.30 1.54 -6.86
C VAL A 100 2.45 1.47 -5.87
N VAL A 101 2.16 1.81 -4.61
CA VAL A 101 3.14 1.93 -3.54
C VAL A 101 3.05 0.82 -2.49
N GLN A 102 1.90 0.14 -2.46
CA GLN A 102 1.64 -1.01 -1.60
C GLN A 102 0.49 -1.80 -2.20
N ALA A 103 0.56 -3.13 -2.15
CA ALA A 103 -0.52 -4.01 -2.54
C ALA A 103 -0.56 -5.21 -1.60
N VAL A 104 -1.44 -5.18 -0.59
CA VAL A 104 -1.49 -6.19 0.46
C VAL A 104 -2.70 -7.08 0.29
N ILE A 105 -2.47 -8.39 0.16
CA ILE A 105 -3.51 -9.41 0.07
C ILE A 105 -3.75 -10.01 1.45
N ASP A 106 -5.01 -10.03 1.87
CA ASP A 106 -5.50 -10.65 3.10
C ASP A 106 -4.77 -10.22 4.40
N ASN A 107 -4.19 -9.01 4.39
CA ASN A 107 -3.29 -8.49 5.44
C ASN A 107 -2.07 -9.37 5.75
N GLY A 108 -1.78 -10.38 4.92
CA GLY A 108 -0.72 -11.37 5.17
C GLY A 108 0.38 -11.37 4.12
N TRP A 109 0.11 -10.87 2.91
CA TRP A 109 1.06 -10.91 1.80
C TRP A 109 1.22 -9.55 1.14
N ASP A 110 2.46 -9.09 0.97
CA ASP A 110 2.79 -7.92 0.16
C ASP A 110 3.05 -8.35 -1.29
N GLU A 111 2.09 -8.11 -2.16
CA GLU A 111 2.15 -8.46 -3.57
C GLU A 111 3.15 -7.58 -4.35
N LEU A 112 3.44 -6.37 -3.87
CA LEU A 112 4.44 -5.51 -4.50
C LEU A 112 5.86 -6.00 -4.19
N GLN A 113 6.09 -6.45 -2.95
CA GLN A 113 7.39 -6.92 -2.47
C GLN A 113 7.59 -8.44 -2.56
N GLN A 114 6.54 -9.19 -2.90
CA GLN A 114 6.52 -10.65 -3.02
C GLN A 114 7.02 -11.36 -1.75
N ARG A 115 6.49 -10.98 -0.59
CA ARG A 115 6.87 -11.54 0.73
C ARG A 115 5.74 -11.47 1.75
N SER A 116 5.87 -12.23 2.83
CA SER A 116 4.93 -12.17 3.97
C SER A 116 5.06 -10.84 4.70
N ILE A 117 3.92 -10.35 5.21
CA ILE A 117 3.89 -9.16 6.07
C ILE A 117 4.60 -9.44 7.41
N GLU A 118 4.55 -10.69 7.91
CA GLU A 118 5.24 -11.11 9.14
C GLU A 118 6.76 -10.99 9.01
N ASP A 119 7.31 -11.12 7.80
CA ASP A 119 8.73 -10.96 7.57
C ASP A 119 9.21 -9.52 7.85
N TYR A 120 8.32 -8.52 7.79
CA TYR A 120 8.69 -7.15 8.17
C TYR A 120 8.95 -7.02 9.68
N GLU A 121 8.39 -7.92 10.49
CA GLU A 121 8.46 -7.86 11.95
C GLU A 121 9.69 -8.61 12.51
N SER A 122 10.19 -9.59 11.74
CA SER A 122 11.36 -10.40 12.11
C SER A 122 12.70 -9.74 11.73
N VAL A 123 12.68 -8.80 10.78
CA VAL A 123 13.84 -7.96 10.43
C VAL A 123 13.88 -6.79 11.42
N GLY A 124 14.43 -7.06 12.60
CA GLY A 124 14.49 -6.09 13.70
C GLY A 124 14.90 -4.69 13.25
N GLU A 125 14.01 -3.73 13.48
CA GLU A 125 14.27 -2.28 13.43
C GLU A 125 15.04 -1.79 12.19
N ASP A 126 14.89 -2.45 11.03
CA ASP A 126 15.39 -1.87 9.79
C ASP A 126 14.36 -0.86 9.26
N THR A 127 14.65 0.40 9.55
CA THR A 127 13.88 1.61 9.14
C THR A 127 13.66 1.77 7.63
N SER A 128 14.13 0.83 6.79
CA SER A 128 13.99 0.84 5.33
C SER A 128 12.80 0.05 4.79
N SER A 129 12.12 -0.75 5.60
CA SER A 129 10.95 -1.53 5.16
C SER A 129 9.66 -0.71 5.24
N PRO A 130 8.81 -0.69 4.20
CA PRO A 130 7.55 0.03 4.21
C PRO A 130 6.64 -0.52 5.30
N ILE A 131 6.00 0.37 6.03
CA ILE A 131 5.18 -0.06 7.16
C ILE A 131 3.86 -0.58 6.61
N PRO A 132 3.52 -1.85 6.86
CA PRO A 132 2.28 -2.41 6.38
C PRO A 132 1.10 -1.66 7.00
N LEU A 133 0.22 -1.12 6.15
CA LEU A 133 -1.10 -0.71 6.60
C LEU A 133 -1.97 -1.96 6.63
N TYR A 134 -2.59 -2.22 7.77
CA TYR A 134 -3.53 -3.29 7.97
C TYR A 134 -4.94 -2.76 7.79
N TYR A 135 -5.75 -3.45 7.00
CA TYR A 135 -7.08 -2.99 6.66
C TYR A 135 -8.14 -3.73 7.45
N CYS A 136 -9.15 -2.99 7.90
CA CYS A 136 -10.26 -3.60 8.58
C CYS A 136 -11.17 -4.30 7.56
N SER A 137 -11.35 -5.60 7.74
CA SER A 137 -12.28 -6.40 6.96
C SER A 137 -13.69 -6.28 7.51
N GLU A 138 -14.68 -6.44 6.63
CA GLU A 138 -16.08 -6.62 7.03
C GLU A 138 -16.42 -8.12 7.09
N PRO A 139 -17.24 -8.56 8.07
CA PRO A 139 -17.85 -7.77 9.13
C PRO A 139 -16.84 -7.38 10.22
N ARG A 140 -17.05 -6.21 10.83
CA ARG A 140 -16.24 -5.77 11.97
C ARG A 140 -16.28 -6.75 13.15
N PRO A 141 -15.17 -6.86 13.92
CA PRO A 141 -15.13 -7.72 15.09
C PRO A 141 -16.14 -7.27 16.15
N GLY A 142 -16.85 -8.23 16.75
CA GLY A 142 -17.76 -8.00 17.88
C GLY A 142 -17.08 -8.08 19.25
N ALA A 143 -15.92 -8.73 19.32
CA ALA A 143 -15.09 -8.89 20.51
C ALA A 143 -13.61 -8.95 20.09
N CYS A 144 -12.73 -8.49 20.97
CA CYS A 144 -11.29 -8.46 20.76
C CYS A 144 -10.56 -9.03 21.96
N PRO A 145 -9.37 -9.63 21.75
CA PRO A 145 -8.55 -10.08 22.85
C PRO A 145 -7.96 -8.89 23.63
N ASP A 146 -7.54 -9.16 24.86
CA ASP A 146 -6.99 -8.17 25.79
C ASP A 146 -5.47 -7.93 25.61
N GLU A 147 -4.84 -8.56 24.61
CA GLU A 147 -3.43 -8.32 24.30
C GLU A 147 -3.18 -6.85 23.92
N GLN A 148 -2.11 -6.27 24.46
CA GLN A 148 -1.71 -4.89 24.20
C GLN A 148 -0.62 -4.85 23.13
N GLU A 149 -1.05 -4.48 21.93
CA GLU A 149 -0.21 -4.23 20.75
C GLU A 149 -0.66 -2.90 20.14
N PRO A 150 -0.25 -1.75 20.70
CA PRO A 150 -0.85 -0.48 20.34
C PRO A 150 -0.76 -0.24 18.84
N VAL A 151 -1.87 0.23 18.27
CA VAL A 151 -1.97 0.57 16.85
C VAL A 151 -2.46 1.99 16.67
N CYS A 152 -2.08 2.60 15.56
CA CYS A 152 -2.59 3.89 15.16
C CYS A 152 -3.50 3.74 13.95
N SER A 153 -4.73 4.24 14.10
CA SER A 153 -5.81 4.09 13.13
C SER A 153 -5.88 5.25 12.13
N SER A 154 -6.55 5.01 11.00
CA SER A 154 -6.94 6.04 10.02
C SER A 154 -7.67 7.24 10.62
N ASP A 155 -8.34 7.07 11.77
CA ASP A 155 -9.02 8.14 12.51
C ASP A 155 -8.08 8.97 13.44
N ARG A 156 -6.78 8.64 13.47
CA ARG A 156 -5.74 9.21 14.35
C ARG A 156 -5.91 8.90 15.83
N TYR A 157 -6.73 7.91 16.18
CA TYR A 157 -6.79 7.38 17.53
C TYR A 157 -5.85 6.20 17.68
N GLU A 158 -5.22 6.15 18.85
CA GLU A 158 -4.47 4.99 19.29
C GLU A 158 -5.44 3.98 19.91
N TYR A 159 -5.30 2.72 19.53
CA TYR A 159 -6.10 1.62 20.05
C TYR A 159 -5.19 0.56 20.68
N PRO A 160 -5.69 -0.20 21.68
CA PRO A 160 -4.89 -1.24 22.34
C PRO A 160 -4.37 -2.32 21.40
N ASN A 161 -5.09 -2.61 20.32
CA ASN A 161 -4.70 -3.55 19.26
C ASN A 161 -5.49 -3.29 17.97
N GLY A 162 -5.06 -3.95 16.89
CA GLY A 162 -5.70 -3.87 15.56
C GLY A 162 -7.17 -4.25 15.56
N CYS A 163 -7.55 -5.25 16.36
CA CYS A 163 -8.95 -5.66 16.50
C CYS A 163 -9.80 -4.53 17.09
N ALA A 164 -9.34 -3.92 18.20
CA ALA A 164 -10.05 -2.82 18.86
C ALA A 164 -10.18 -1.60 17.95
N ALA A 165 -9.17 -1.33 17.12
CA ALA A 165 -9.25 -0.30 16.08
C ALA A 165 -10.35 -0.61 15.07
N CYS A 166 -10.40 -1.86 14.57
CA CYS A 166 -11.37 -2.29 13.56
C CYS A 166 -12.80 -2.44 14.07
N MET A 167 -13.04 -2.49 15.39
CA MET A 167 -14.40 -2.38 15.93
C MET A 167 -15.07 -1.04 15.59
N LYS A 168 -14.29 0.00 15.34
CA LYS A 168 -14.83 1.32 14.98
C LYS A 168 -15.09 1.38 13.48
N SER A 169 -16.32 1.72 13.11
CA SER A 169 -16.71 1.93 11.71
C SER A 169 -15.95 3.09 11.04
N THR A 170 -15.38 4.00 11.82
CA THR A 170 -14.54 5.11 11.37
C THR A 170 -13.11 4.69 11.04
N THR A 171 -12.67 3.52 11.51
CA THR A 171 -11.34 2.98 11.23
C THR A 171 -11.41 2.14 9.96
N GLN A 172 -10.75 2.58 8.89
CA GLN A 172 -10.63 1.79 7.66
C GLN A 172 -9.35 0.95 7.65
N TRP A 173 -8.31 1.47 8.27
CA TRP A 173 -7.00 0.84 8.36
C TRP A 173 -6.28 1.28 9.63
N TYR A 174 -5.26 0.54 10.01
CA TYR A 174 -4.36 0.87 11.10
C TYR A 174 -2.92 0.47 10.75
N ALA A 175 -1.95 1.07 11.43
CA ALA A 175 -0.56 0.64 11.44
C ALA A 175 -0.20 0.16 12.85
N LYS A 176 0.69 -0.82 12.97
CA LYS A 176 1.25 -1.20 14.28
C LYS A 176 2.08 -0.04 14.85
N GLY A 177 2.00 0.16 16.16
CA GLY A 177 2.62 1.25 16.90
C GLY A 177 1.65 2.35 17.36
N SER A 178 2.04 3.08 18.41
CA SER A 178 1.28 4.18 19.03
C SER A 178 1.13 5.41 18.11
N CYS A 179 0.06 6.20 18.32
CA CYS A 179 -0.14 7.49 17.66
C CYS A 179 0.69 8.59 18.34
N GLN A 180 2.01 8.66 18.13
CA GLN A 180 2.83 9.78 18.62
C GLN A 180 3.56 10.57 17.52
N SER A 181 3.81 11.86 17.83
CA SER A 181 4.06 12.95 16.89
C SER A 181 5.33 12.76 16.06
N GLY A 182 5.17 12.68 14.75
CA GLY A 182 6.25 12.47 13.81
C GLY A 182 5.89 11.38 12.81
N TYR A 183 5.23 10.31 13.24
CA TYR A 183 4.94 9.14 12.39
C TYR A 183 3.93 9.43 11.26
N TYR A 184 2.72 9.88 11.61
CA TYR A 184 1.73 10.30 10.62
C TYR A 184 2.18 11.54 9.86
N GLU A 185 2.98 12.40 10.48
CA GLU A 185 3.51 13.59 9.85
C GLU A 185 4.62 13.25 8.84
N GLN A 186 5.40 12.21 9.11
CA GLN A 186 6.43 11.62 8.26
C GLN A 186 5.78 10.83 7.12
N LEU A 187 4.86 9.91 7.42
CA LEU A 187 4.04 9.18 6.43
C LEU A 187 3.29 10.15 5.50
N THR A 188 2.66 11.19 6.06
CA THR A 188 1.97 12.23 5.27
C THR A 188 2.96 13.09 4.49
N LYS A 189 4.16 13.41 5.02
CA LYS A 189 5.23 14.13 4.29
C LYS A 189 5.83 13.27 3.16
N ASP A 190 5.98 11.97 3.35
CA ASP A 190 6.59 11.04 2.41
C ASP A 190 5.64 10.74 1.25
N LEU A 191 4.36 10.59 1.57
CA LEU A 191 3.30 10.51 0.57
C LEU A 191 3.10 11.85 -0.18
N ASN A 192 3.12 13.00 0.51
CA ASN A 192 2.97 14.33 -0.14
C ASN A 192 4.17 14.70 -1.04
N LYS A 193 5.39 14.32 -0.67
CA LYS A 193 6.58 14.55 -1.50
C LYS A 193 6.57 13.71 -2.78
N GLY A 194 5.73 12.68 -2.90
CA GLY A 194 5.77 11.78 -4.05
C GLY A 194 7.06 10.99 -4.12
N ALA A 195 7.68 10.77 -2.95
CA ALA A 195 8.94 10.06 -2.81
C ALA A 195 8.72 8.53 -2.84
N VAL A 196 7.61 8.07 -3.41
CA VAL A 196 7.37 6.66 -3.64
C VAL A 196 7.43 6.40 -5.13
N THR A 197 8.66 6.35 -5.65
CA THR A 197 8.91 5.78 -6.97
C THR A 197 9.28 4.31 -6.80
N LYS A 198 9.05 3.52 -7.86
CA LYS A 198 9.29 2.07 -7.93
C LYS A 198 10.69 1.62 -7.45
N ASP A 199 11.68 2.51 -7.57
CA ASP A 199 13.07 2.26 -7.17
C ASP A 199 13.37 2.65 -5.71
N THR A 200 12.46 3.38 -5.03
CA THR A 200 12.63 3.83 -3.63
C THR A 200 11.96 2.88 -2.62
N ALA A 201 11.24 1.86 -3.11
CA ALA A 201 10.57 0.88 -2.26
C ALA A 201 11.53 -0.15 -1.63
N SER A 202 12.79 -0.16 -2.06
CA SER A 202 13.82 -1.09 -1.60
C SER A 202 15.13 -0.34 -1.34
N PHE A 203 15.49 -0.21 -0.08
CA PHE A 203 16.80 0.25 0.40
C PHE A 203 17.16 1.73 0.20
N LEU A 204 17.00 2.46 1.32
CA LEU A 204 17.98 3.41 1.86
C LEU A 204 18.11 4.78 1.13
N ILE A 205 18.62 5.87 1.70
CA ILE A 205 19.59 6.04 2.77
C ILE A 205 19.48 7.48 3.31
N LEU A 206 19.77 7.59 4.60
CA LEU A 206 20.21 8.76 5.33
C LEU A 206 21.10 9.71 4.50
N LEU A 207 20.98 11.00 4.76
CA LEU A 207 22.06 11.89 5.23
C LEU A 207 21.72 13.33 4.87
N GLY A 208 22.13 14.22 5.77
CA GLY A 208 21.82 15.65 5.77
C GLY A 208 22.15 16.37 4.45
N TRP A 209 21.70 17.60 4.28
CA TRP A 209 22.27 18.70 5.03
C TRP A 209 21.25 19.72 5.54
N ASN A 210 21.56 20.23 6.73
CA ASN A 210 21.13 21.52 7.23
C ASN A 210 22.20 22.57 6.85
N LYS A 211 21.74 23.71 6.31
CA LYS A 211 22.21 25.11 6.48
C LYS A 211 21.94 25.86 5.17
N GLY A 212 21.30 27.01 5.16
CA GLY A 212 20.88 27.91 6.23
C GLY A 212 20.70 29.31 5.63
N GLY A 213 20.11 30.21 6.41
CA GLY A 213 20.07 31.65 6.12
C GLY A 213 18.85 32.07 5.33
#